data_AF-A0A4Q3WGS7-F1
#
_entry.id   AF-A0A4Q3WGS7-F1
#
_cell.length_a   1.000
_cell.length_b   1.000
_cell.length_c   1.000
_cell.angle_alpha   90.00
_cell.angle_beta   90.00
_cell.angle_gamma   90.00
#
_symmetry.space_group_name_H-M   'P 1'
#
loop_
_entity.id
_entity.type
_entity.pdbx_description
1 polymer ?
#
loop_
_entity_poly.entity_id
_entity_poly.type
_entity_poly.pdbx_seq_one_letter_code
_entity_poly.pdbx_strand_id
1 'polypeptide(L)'
;MKTSRQDKLETQLAATERELLELLADALPHTAQQGDMLFFNSEFHPDYIRPHQIDERSERLLSLSSDGVTLREQIGLPVLGSVGQLFLSACSEAANTTNDNRRGPRQLAAWLLGELGPNNSFKPNPLRGSA
;
A
#
# COMPACT_ATOMS: atom_id res chain seq x y z
N MET A 1 12.87 -15.72 -28.16
CA MET A 1 12.04 -16.47 -27.19
C MET A 1 12.16 -15.85 -25.78
N LYS A 2 11.69 -14.61 -25.58
CA LYS A 2 11.72 -13.88 -24.29
C LYS A 2 10.32 -13.63 -23.69
N THR A 3 9.25 -13.88 -24.46
CA THR A 3 7.86 -13.62 -24.11
C THR A 3 7.39 -14.45 -22.90
N SER A 4 7.66 -15.76 -22.87
CA SER A 4 7.10 -16.63 -21.81
C SER A 4 7.49 -16.26 -20.37
N ARG A 5 8.67 -15.66 -20.13
CA ARG A 5 9.05 -15.23 -18.77
C ARG A 5 8.37 -13.90 -18.41
N GLN A 6 8.29 -12.98 -19.36
CA GLN A 6 7.65 -11.69 -19.16
C GLN A 6 6.14 -11.86 -18.95
N ASP A 7 5.48 -12.66 -19.79
CA ASP A 7 4.04 -12.96 -19.67
C ASP A 7 3.70 -13.57 -18.30
N LYS A 8 4.60 -14.41 -17.75
CA LYS A 8 4.45 -14.98 -16.39
C LYS A 8 4.54 -13.91 -15.31
N LEU A 9 5.51 -13.01 -15.40
CA LEU A 9 5.67 -11.91 -14.44
C LEU A 9 4.50 -10.93 -14.50
N GLU A 10 4.00 -10.62 -15.69
CA GLU A 10 2.81 -9.78 -15.88
C GLU A 10 1.56 -10.45 -15.30
N THR A 11 1.39 -11.75 -15.51
CA THR A 11 0.29 -12.52 -14.91
C THR A 11 0.39 -12.54 -13.38
N GLN A 12 1.60 -12.73 -12.84
CA GLN A 12 1.83 -12.73 -11.40
C GLN A 12 1.55 -11.35 -10.81
N LEU A 13 2.02 -10.27 -11.46
CA LEU A 13 1.73 -8.91 -11.04
C LEU A 13 0.23 -8.64 -11.01
N ALA A 14 -0.49 -9.00 -12.06
CA ALA A 14 -1.94 -8.81 -12.13
C ALA A 14 -2.68 -9.57 -11.02
N ALA A 15 -2.23 -10.79 -10.70
CA ALA A 15 -2.78 -11.56 -9.59
C ALA A 15 -2.50 -10.91 -8.23
N THR A 16 -1.26 -10.50 -7.99
CA THR A 16 -0.83 -9.82 -6.75
C THR A 16 -1.56 -8.49 -6.54
N GLU A 17 -1.65 -7.64 -7.57
CA GLU A 17 -2.34 -6.35 -7.47
C GLU A 17 -3.84 -6.52 -7.25
N ARG A 18 -4.47 -7.51 -7.89
CA ARG A 18 -5.88 -7.82 -7.66
C ARG A 18 -6.12 -8.30 -6.23
N GLU A 19 -5.33 -9.24 -5.73
CA GLU A 19 -5.46 -9.73 -4.36
C GLU A 19 -5.26 -8.59 -3.35
N LEU A 20 -4.24 -7.75 -3.56
CA LEU A 20 -4.00 -6.58 -2.73
C LEU A 20 -5.20 -5.62 -2.73
N LEU A 21 -5.75 -5.32 -3.91
CA LEU A 21 -6.93 -4.47 -4.04
C LEU A 21 -8.15 -5.06 -3.34
N GLU A 22 -8.40 -6.36 -3.47
CA GLU A 22 -9.52 -7.04 -2.82
C GLU A 22 -9.42 -6.96 -1.29
N LEU A 23 -8.23 -7.22 -0.73
CA LEU A 23 -8.00 -7.12 0.71
C LEU A 23 -8.11 -5.69 1.23
N LEU A 24 -7.60 -4.71 0.48
CA LEU A 24 -7.73 -3.30 0.83
C LEU A 24 -9.18 -2.81 0.73
N ALA A 25 -9.93 -3.26 -0.29
CA ALA A 25 -11.33 -2.92 -0.45
C ALA A 25 -12.20 -3.44 0.73
N ASP A 26 -11.84 -4.60 1.29
CA ASP A 26 -12.48 -5.14 2.49
C ASP A 26 -12.08 -4.37 3.76
N ALA A 27 -10.78 -4.14 3.96
CA ALA A 27 -10.26 -3.63 5.22
C ALA A 27 -10.40 -2.11 5.39
N LEU A 28 -10.13 -1.33 4.33
CA LEU A 28 -10.04 0.12 4.44
C LEU A 28 -11.32 0.82 4.88
N PRO A 29 -12.54 0.43 4.45
CA PRO A 29 -13.76 1.06 4.94
C PRO A 29 -13.91 0.93 6.45
N HIS A 30 -13.57 -0.24 7.01
CA HIS A 30 -13.62 -0.47 8.45
C HIS A 30 -12.55 0.36 9.17
N THR A 31 -11.31 0.34 8.67
CA THR A 31 -10.20 1.11 9.26
C THR A 31 -10.44 2.63 9.19
N ALA A 32 -11.08 3.14 8.13
CA ALA A 32 -11.48 4.54 8.03
C ALA A 32 -12.48 4.96 9.12
N GLN A 33 -13.32 4.02 9.58
CA GLN A 33 -14.33 4.27 10.62
C GLN A 33 -13.76 4.04 12.02
N GLN A 34 -13.12 2.90 12.26
CA GLN A 34 -12.70 2.47 13.60
C GLN A 34 -11.27 2.89 13.94
N GLY A 35 -10.38 2.94 12.95
CA GLY A 35 -8.97 3.29 13.14
C GLY A 35 -8.10 2.09 13.51
N ASP A 36 -8.34 0.94 12.89
CA ASP A 36 -7.60 -0.29 13.15
C ASP A 36 -6.10 -0.16 12.83
N MET A 37 -5.32 -1.11 13.33
CA MET A 37 -3.87 -1.18 13.17
C MET A 37 -3.42 -1.75 11.81
N LEU A 38 -4.19 -1.49 10.75
CA LEU A 38 -3.96 -2.04 9.40
C LEU A 38 -2.60 -1.65 8.80
N PHE A 39 -2.12 -0.45 9.15
CA PHE A 39 -0.87 0.13 8.64
C PHE A 39 0.35 -0.23 9.49
N PHE A 40 0.18 -1.03 10.54
CA PHE A 40 1.28 -1.49 11.38
C PHE A 40 1.61 -2.95 11.07
N ASN A 41 2.87 -3.22 10.75
CA ASN A 41 3.38 -4.54 10.36
C ASN A 41 4.85 -4.70 10.79
N SER A 42 5.43 -5.85 10.52
CA SER A 42 6.80 -6.22 10.89
C SER A 42 7.86 -5.23 10.40
N GLU A 43 7.64 -4.56 9.26
CA GLU A 43 8.52 -3.52 8.73
C GLU A 43 8.18 -2.11 9.23
N PHE A 44 6.89 -1.84 9.44
CA PHE A 44 6.36 -0.52 9.77
C PHE A 44 5.60 -0.58 11.10
N HIS A 45 6.31 -0.63 12.22
CA HIS A 45 5.69 -0.53 13.54
C HIS A 45 6.53 0.36 14.46
N PRO A 46 5.89 1.20 15.29
CA PRO A 46 6.55 1.89 16.39
C PRO A 46 7.04 0.91 17.46
N ASP A 47 8.11 1.28 18.17
CA ASP A 47 8.71 0.46 19.25
C ASP A 47 7.75 0.07 20.39
N TYR A 48 6.63 0.78 20.54
CA TYR A 48 5.63 0.48 21.56
C TYR A 48 4.65 -0.63 21.14
N ILE A 49 4.57 -0.98 19.84
CA ILE A 49 3.74 -2.08 19.34
C ILE A 49 4.56 -3.36 19.42
N ARG A 50 4.03 -4.36 20.12
CA ARG A 50 4.69 -5.67 20.25
C ARG A 50 4.33 -6.55 19.06
N PRO A 51 5.21 -7.48 18.62
CA PRO A 51 4.95 -8.34 17.46
C PRO A 51 3.64 -9.13 17.51
N HIS A 52 3.22 -9.59 18.70
CA HIS A 52 1.96 -10.33 18.86
C HIS A 52 0.69 -9.47 18.74
N GLN A 53 0.83 -8.14 18.63
CA GLN A 53 -0.27 -7.21 18.42
C GLN A 53 -0.43 -6.84 16.93
N ILE A 54 0.49 -7.30 16.08
CA ILE A 54 0.42 -7.11 14.65
C ILE A 54 -0.57 -8.13 14.07
N ASP A 55 -1.54 -7.63 13.32
CA ASP A 55 -2.55 -8.46 12.66
C ASP A 55 -1.93 -9.19 11.47
N GLU A 56 -2.24 -10.49 11.31
CA GLU A 56 -1.82 -11.28 10.15
C GLU A 56 -2.26 -10.65 8.82
N ARG A 57 -3.38 -9.92 8.82
CA ARG A 57 -3.86 -9.16 7.68
C ARG A 57 -2.89 -8.05 7.29
N SER A 58 -2.32 -7.33 8.25
CA SER A 58 -1.34 -6.27 8.00
C SER A 58 -0.04 -6.83 7.40
N GLU A 59 0.40 -8.00 7.88
CA GLU A 59 1.56 -8.72 7.30
C GLU A 59 1.28 -9.19 5.86
N ARG A 60 0.09 -9.73 5.61
CA ARG A 60 -0.32 -10.13 4.25
C ARG A 60 -0.29 -8.94 3.29
N LEU A 61 -0.83 -7.79 3.71
CA LEU A 61 -0.84 -6.57 2.90
C LEU A 61 0.57 -6.03 2.64
N LEU A 62 1.46 -6.08 3.65
CA LEU A 62 2.88 -5.74 3.47
C LEU A 62 3.51 -6.64 2.39
N SER A 63 3.37 -7.96 2.55
CA SER A 63 3.96 -8.95 1.64
C SER A 63 3.49 -8.74 0.20
N LEU A 64 2.17 -8.62 -0.02
CA LEU A 64 1.61 -8.39 -1.36
C LEU A 64 2.04 -7.04 -1.95
N SER A 65 2.17 -6.01 -1.12
CA SER A 65 2.59 -4.68 -1.59
C SER A 65 4.05 -4.68 -2.03
N SER A 66 4.94 -5.28 -1.23
CA SER A 66 6.37 -5.42 -1.56
C SER A 66 6.58 -6.30 -2.78
N ASP A 67 5.84 -7.41 -2.89
CA ASP A 67 5.87 -8.28 -4.07
C ASP A 67 5.39 -7.54 -5.32
N GLY A 68 4.29 -6.80 -5.22
CA GLY A 68 3.76 -5.99 -6.32
C GLY A 68 4.74 -4.93 -6.81
N VAL A 69 5.37 -4.19 -5.89
CA VAL A 69 6.42 -3.22 -6.23
C VAL A 69 7.59 -3.91 -6.93
N THR A 70 8.10 -5.00 -6.35
CA THR A 70 9.22 -5.77 -6.92
C THR A 70 8.91 -6.29 -8.32
N LEU A 71 7.70 -6.82 -8.53
CA LEU A 71 7.27 -7.32 -9.84
C LEU A 71 7.21 -6.18 -10.87
N ARG A 72 6.66 -5.01 -10.52
CA ARG A 72 6.64 -3.83 -11.41
C ARG A 72 8.04 -3.39 -11.82
N GLU A 73 8.98 -3.34 -10.88
CA GLU A 73 10.37 -3.01 -11.16
C GLU A 73 11.01 -4.02 -12.13
N GLN A 74 10.79 -5.31 -11.91
CA GLN A 74 11.35 -6.37 -12.76
C GLN A 74 10.89 -6.31 -14.22
N ILE A 75 9.65 -5.86 -14.47
CA ILE A 75 9.11 -5.70 -15.83
C ILE A 75 9.18 -4.26 -16.35
N GLY A 76 9.82 -3.35 -15.61
CA GLY A 76 10.04 -1.95 -16.02
C GLY A 76 8.79 -1.07 -16.01
N LEU A 77 7.77 -1.41 -15.21
CA LEU A 77 6.59 -0.57 -15.01
C LEU A 77 6.82 0.48 -13.90
N PRO A 78 6.20 1.66 -14.00
CA PRO A 78 6.28 2.67 -12.95
C PRO A 78 5.70 2.15 -11.62
N VAL A 79 6.47 2.30 -10.54
CA VAL A 79 6.06 1.95 -9.17
C VAL A 79 5.23 3.06 -8.52
N LEU A 80 5.54 4.32 -8.83
CA LEU A 80 4.84 5.47 -8.27
C LEU A 80 3.35 5.45 -8.63
N GLY A 81 2.48 5.55 -7.63
CA GLY A 81 1.03 5.48 -7.79
C GLY A 81 0.49 4.06 -7.97
N SER A 82 1.33 3.03 -7.91
CA SER A 82 0.85 1.64 -7.81
C SER A 82 0.19 1.41 -6.45
N VAL A 83 -0.74 0.45 -6.40
CA VAL A 83 -1.48 0.08 -5.18
C VAL A 83 -0.52 -0.29 -4.06
N GLY A 84 0.50 -1.11 -4.36
CA GLY A 84 1.53 -1.50 -3.41
C GLY A 84 2.31 -0.29 -2.87
N GLN A 85 2.75 0.62 -3.75
CA GLN A 85 3.47 1.81 -3.31
C GLN A 85 2.62 2.75 -2.45
N LEU A 86 1.35 2.92 -2.79
CA LEU A 86 0.41 3.75 -2.00
C LEU A 86 0.21 3.16 -0.60
N PHE A 87 0.01 1.85 -0.50
CA PHE A 87 -0.12 1.17 0.79
C PHE A 87 1.17 1.29 1.63
N LEU A 88 2.33 0.98 1.06
CA LEU A 88 3.63 1.11 1.76
C LEU A 88 3.89 2.55 2.22
N SER A 89 3.44 3.55 1.46
CA SER A 89 3.54 4.95 1.86
C SER A 89 2.67 5.27 3.08
N ALA A 90 1.46 4.69 3.17
CA ALA A 90 0.62 4.81 4.35
C ALA A 90 1.27 4.14 5.58
N CYS A 91 1.84 2.95 5.42
CA CYS A 91 2.56 2.25 6.49
C CYS A 91 3.76 3.06 6.99
N SER A 92 4.58 3.59 6.07
CA SER A 92 5.72 4.44 6.39
C SER A 92 5.31 5.69 7.17
N GLU A 93 4.22 6.37 6.76
CA GLU A 93 3.71 7.52 7.49
C GLU A 93 3.17 7.15 8.88
N ALA A 94 2.45 6.03 8.99
CA ALA A 94 1.91 5.55 10.26
C ALA A 94 3.03 5.24 11.28
N ALA A 95 4.14 4.64 10.81
CA ALA A 95 5.28 4.28 11.63
C ALA A 95 6.21 5.46 11.96
N ASN A 96 6.09 6.60 11.26
CA ASN A 96 6.96 7.76 11.47
C ASN A 96 6.60 8.54 12.75
N THR A 97 7.04 8.02 13.90
CA THR A 97 6.77 8.62 15.22
C THR A 97 7.39 10.00 15.42
N THR A 98 8.38 10.38 14.60
CA THR A 98 9.03 11.69 14.64
C THR A 98 8.23 12.80 13.98
N ASN A 99 7.20 12.45 13.19
CA ASN A 99 6.28 13.40 12.59
C ASN A 99 5.05 13.58 13.48
N ASP A 100 4.97 14.73 14.16
CA ASP A 100 3.83 15.11 15.00
C ASP A 100 2.54 15.35 14.20
N ASN A 101 2.66 15.63 12.90
CA ASN A 101 1.53 15.86 11.99
C ASN A 101 1.16 14.61 11.17
N ARG A 102 1.66 13.42 11.54
CA ARG A 102 1.33 12.19 10.82
C ARG A 102 -0.18 11.93 10.88
N ARG A 103 -0.73 11.44 9.76
CA ARG A 103 -2.13 11.01 9.72
C ARG A 103 -2.32 9.78 10.61
N GLY A 104 -3.38 9.80 11.41
CA GLY A 104 -3.81 8.60 12.14
C GLY A 104 -4.39 7.54 11.19
N PRO A 105 -4.56 6.29 11.64
CA PRO A 105 -5.04 5.19 10.80
C PRO A 105 -6.35 5.50 10.04
N ARG A 106 -7.30 6.20 10.67
CA ARG A 106 -8.56 6.60 10.00
C ARG A 106 -8.32 7.52 8.81
N GLN A 107 -7.44 8.52 8.98
CA GLN A 107 -7.12 9.49 7.93
C GLN A 107 -6.30 8.86 6.81
N LEU A 108 -5.38 7.95 7.15
CA LEU A 108 -4.62 7.16 6.17
C LEU A 108 -5.54 6.25 5.35
N ALA A 109 -6.48 5.56 6.00
CA ALA A 109 -7.45 4.72 5.30
C ALA A 109 -8.38 5.54 4.40
N ALA A 110 -8.89 6.68 4.87
CA ALA A 110 -9.69 7.59 4.05
C ALA A 110 -8.91 8.15 2.85
N TRP A 111 -7.63 8.51 3.06
CA TRP A 111 -6.75 8.93 1.98
C TRP A 111 -6.55 7.80 0.96
N LEU A 112 -6.18 6.60 1.41
CA LEU A 112 -5.91 5.48 0.52
C LEU A 112 -7.17 5.05 -0.25
N LEU A 113 -8.37 5.08 0.36
CA LEU A 113 -9.64 4.90 -0.35
C LEU A 113 -9.85 5.96 -1.43
N GLY A 114 -9.45 7.20 -1.17
CA GLY A 114 -9.49 8.29 -2.15
C GLY A 114 -8.58 8.04 -3.35
N GLU A 115 -7.35 7.57 -3.10
CA GLU A 115 -6.39 7.21 -4.15
C GLU A 115 -6.85 5.98 -4.96
N LEU A 116 -7.52 5.01 -4.32
CA LEU A 116 -7.96 3.76 -4.96
C LEU A 116 -9.36 3.82 -5.60
N GLY A 117 -10.13 4.89 -5.35
CA GLY A 117 -11.52 5.04 -5.79
C GLY A 117 -11.74 5.00 -7.32
N PRO A 118 -13.01 5.01 -7.79
CA PRO A 118 -13.43 4.59 -9.14
C PRO A 118 -12.83 5.38 -10.33
N ASN A 119 -12.04 6.41 -10.06
CA ASN A 119 -11.33 7.24 -11.04
C ASN A 119 -9.82 6.96 -11.05
N ASN A 120 -9.39 5.71 -10.91
CA ASN A 120 -7.97 5.32 -11.08
C ASN A 120 -7.51 5.40 -12.56
N SER A 121 -7.86 6.51 -13.22
CA SER A 121 -7.09 7.13 -14.27
C SER A 121 -5.85 7.72 -13.59
N PHE A 122 -4.74 6.98 -13.64
CA PHE A 122 -3.40 7.44 -13.26
C PHE A 122 -3.20 8.90 -13.68
N LYS A 123 -3.36 9.84 -12.76
CA LYS A 123 -2.95 11.22 -12.98
C LYS A 123 -1.53 11.33 -12.43
N PRO A 124 -0.51 11.54 -13.29
CA PRO A 124 0.80 11.93 -12.79
C PRO A 124 0.65 13.24 -12.02
N ASN A 125 1.13 13.22 -10.77
CA ASN A 125 1.11 14.36 -9.85
C ASN A 125 1.77 15.59 -10.51
N PRO A 126 1.06 16.71 -10.73
CA PRO A 126 1.74 17.96 -11.03
C PRO A 126 2.30 18.47 -9.70
N LEU A 127 3.63 18.37 -9.59
CA LEU A 127 4.50 19.07 -8.64
C LEU A 127 3.77 20.20 -7.89
N ARG A 128 3.51 20.00 -6.58
CA ARG A 128 3.21 21.11 -5.68
C ARG A 128 4.48 21.97 -5.57
N GLY A 129 4.54 22.97 -6.44
CA GLY A 129 5.47 24.08 -6.35
C GLY A 129 5.21 24.87 -5.07
N SER A 130 6.32 25.22 -4.44
CA SER A 130 6.43 26.17 -3.34
C SER A 130 5.72 27.49 -3.66
N ALA A 131 5.02 28.02 -2.66
CA ALA A 131 4.78 29.44 -2.48
C ALA A 131 4.89 29.74 -0.99
#